data_AF-A0AAV5TV17-F1
#
_entry.id   AF-A0AAV5TV17-F1
#
_cell.length_a   1.000
_cell.length_b   1.000
_cell.length_c   1.000
_cell.angle_alpha   90.00
_cell.angle_beta   90.00
_cell.angle_gamma   90.00
#
_symmetry.space_group_name_H-M   'P 1'
#
loop_
_entity.id
_entity.type
_entity.pdbx_description
1 polymer ?
#
loop_
_entity_poly.entity_id
_entity_poly.type
_entity_poly.pdbx_seq_one_letter_code
_entity_poly.pdbx_strand_id
1 'polypeptide(L)'
;PDAYATCSTGPSSGGCTSVEPDANACGSASCDETQLNTGASETSCKNGETLYVRTPDGNIKIDGKLICNGGTWTGTKNGGVFTATSVSATCNAPCNGVTPTDEVCPTSGTCNS
;
A
#
# COMPACT_ATOMS: atom_id res chain seq x y z
N PRO A 1 12.46 -41.64 1.25
CA PRO A 1 11.76 -40.96 2.37
C PRO A 1 11.80 -39.47 2.08
N ASP A 2 10.90 -39.09 1.20
CA ASP A 2 11.02 -37.86 0.43
C ASP A 2 9.91 -36.96 0.95
N ALA A 3 10.22 -36.27 2.04
CA ALA A 3 9.35 -35.27 2.62
C ALA A 3 9.27 -34.11 1.63
N TYR A 4 8.31 -34.19 0.71
CA TYR A 4 7.82 -33.01 0.04
C TYR A 4 7.38 -32.06 1.15
N ALA A 5 8.04 -30.92 1.25
CA ALA A 5 7.50 -29.78 1.96
C ALA A 5 6.25 -29.38 1.18
N THR A 6 5.13 -30.02 1.48
CA THR A 6 3.82 -29.46 1.16
C THR A 6 3.80 -28.16 1.92
N CYS A 7 3.91 -27.03 1.21
CA CYS A 7 3.37 -25.80 1.77
C CYS A 7 1.91 -26.13 2.03
N SER A 8 1.61 -26.42 3.29
CA SER A 8 0.25 -26.55 3.75
C SER A 8 -0.31 -25.15 3.54
N THR A 9 -0.98 -24.95 2.41
CA THR A 9 -2.02 -23.94 2.29
C THR A 9 -2.99 -24.29 3.40
N GLY A 10 -2.73 -23.67 4.57
CA GLY A 10 -3.64 -23.73 5.71
C GLY A 10 -5.04 -23.39 5.23
N PRO A 11 -6.08 -23.92 5.88
CA PRO A 11 -7.43 -23.78 5.40
C PRO A 11 -7.72 -22.33 5.05
N SER A 12 -8.26 -22.12 3.85
CA SER A 12 -8.95 -20.90 3.45
C SER A 12 -9.89 -20.51 4.60
N SER A 13 -9.50 -19.57 5.45
CA SER A 13 -10.28 -19.19 6.63
C SER A 13 -10.00 -17.74 6.99
N GLY A 14 -10.71 -16.84 6.29
CA GLY A 14 -10.84 -15.44 6.70
C GLY A 14 -9.56 -14.60 6.61
N GLY A 15 -8.74 -14.79 5.58
CA GLY A 15 -7.66 -13.85 5.26
C GLY A 15 -8.21 -12.62 4.54
N CYS A 16 -7.55 -11.47 4.68
CA CYS A 16 -7.95 -10.30 3.91
C CYS A 16 -7.59 -10.48 2.44
N THR A 17 -8.38 -9.85 1.58
CA THR A 17 -8.00 -9.74 0.16
C THR A 17 -6.69 -8.97 0.05
N SER A 18 -5.85 -9.33 -0.92
CA SER A 18 -4.62 -8.58 -1.17
C SER A 18 -4.96 -7.12 -1.47
N VAL A 19 -4.19 -6.19 -0.90
CA VAL A 19 -4.36 -4.76 -1.18
C VAL A 19 -3.99 -4.50 -2.64
N GLU A 20 -4.90 -3.87 -3.37
CA GLU A 20 -4.67 -3.53 -4.77
C GLU A 20 -3.89 -2.20 -4.85
N PRO A 21 -2.75 -2.15 -5.53
CA PRO A 21 -2.07 -0.89 -5.76
C PRO A 21 -2.92 0.02 -6.67
N ASP A 22 -3.13 1.28 -6.26
CA ASP A 22 -3.84 2.29 -7.05
C ASP A 22 -3.11 3.63 -6.96
N ALA A 23 -2.30 4.00 -7.96
CA ALA A 23 -1.59 5.28 -7.99
C ALA A 23 -2.49 6.53 -7.92
N ASN A 24 -3.82 6.40 -8.10
CA ASN A 24 -4.74 7.52 -7.92
C ASN A 24 -5.22 7.67 -6.46
N ALA A 25 -4.81 6.77 -5.56
CA ALA A 25 -5.29 6.71 -4.19
C ALA A 25 -4.76 7.86 -3.30
N CYS A 26 -3.69 8.57 -3.65
CA CYS A 26 -3.25 9.78 -2.92
C CYS A 26 -3.60 11.11 -3.63
N GLY A 27 -4.18 11.05 -4.84
CA GLY A 27 -4.65 12.22 -5.58
C GLY A 27 -3.56 13.24 -5.93
N SER A 28 -2.29 12.85 -5.91
CA SER A 28 -1.13 13.73 -6.15
C SER A 28 -0.17 13.10 -7.16
N ALA A 29 0.67 13.92 -7.81
CA ALA A 29 1.72 13.41 -8.70
C ALA A 29 2.85 12.65 -7.96
N SER A 30 2.83 12.68 -6.63
CA SER A 30 3.77 12.00 -5.73
C SER A 30 3.28 10.64 -5.25
N CYS A 31 2.17 10.12 -5.80
CA CYS A 31 1.73 8.77 -5.48
C CYS A 31 2.64 7.75 -6.17
N ASP A 32 3.19 6.81 -5.38
CA ASP A 32 4.05 5.75 -5.86
C ASP A 32 3.56 4.40 -5.30
N GLU A 33 2.93 3.61 -6.17
CA GLU A 33 2.43 2.30 -5.80
C GLU A 33 3.53 1.25 -5.64
N THR A 34 4.74 1.50 -6.17
CA THR A 34 5.87 0.56 -6.08
C THR A 34 6.50 0.56 -4.68
N GLN A 35 6.29 1.65 -3.94
CA GLN A 35 6.63 1.76 -2.52
C GLN A 35 5.62 1.06 -1.60
N LEU A 36 4.49 0.61 -2.15
CA LEU A 36 3.52 -0.18 -1.40
C LEU A 36 4.10 -1.56 -1.09
N ASN A 37 4.21 -1.87 0.19
CA ASN A 37 4.57 -3.19 0.69
C ASN A 37 3.30 -3.93 1.08
N THR A 38 2.78 -4.76 0.18
CA THR A 38 1.58 -5.57 0.40
C THR A 38 1.95 -6.92 1.00
N GLY A 39 1.43 -7.19 2.19
CA GLY A 39 1.58 -8.47 2.88
C GLY A 39 0.23 -9.14 3.12
N ALA A 40 0.24 -10.42 3.46
CA ALA A 40 -0.98 -11.18 3.78
C ALA A 40 -1.63 -10.74 5.11
N SER A 41 -0.83 -10.17 6.02
CA SER A 41 -1.26 -9.79 7.39
C SER A 41 -1.10 -8.30 7.67
N GLU A 42 -0.22 -7.60 6.96
CA GLU A 42 -0.01 -6.17 7.08
C GLU A 42 0.31 -5.54 5.73
N THR A 43 -0.05 -4.28 5.54
CA THR A 43 0.31 -3.50 4.36
C THR A 43 0.76 -2.12 4.78
N SER A 44 1.91 -1.67 4.29
CA SER A 44 2.53 -0.39 4.66
C SER A 44 3.40 0.16 3.53
N CYS A 45 3.91 1.37 3.67
CA CYS A 45 4.87 1.93 2.72
C CYS A 45 6.32 1.65 3.16
N LYS A 46 7.18 1.29 2.20
CA LYS A 46 8.55 0.80 2.47
C LYS A 46 9.42 1.79 3.26
N ASN A 47 9.31 3.10 3.01
CA ASN A 47 10.17 4.10 3.66
C ASN A 47 9.46 4.95 4.72
N GLY A 48 8.39 4.43 5.34
CA GLY A 48 7.59 5.20 6.30
C GLY A 48 6.80 6.34 5.64
N GLU A 49 6.64 6.27 4.32
CA GLU A 49 5.80 7.19 3.57
C GLU A 49 4.34 7.06 4.00
N THR A 50 3.57 8.09 3.69
CA THR A 50 2.16 8.09 4.06
C THR A 50 1.36 7.16 3.16
N LEU A 51 0.69 6.18 3.76
CA LEU A 51 -0.22 5.29 3.06
C LEU A 51 -1.56 6.00 2.80
N TYR A 52 -2.04 5.95 1.57
CA TYR A 52 -3.36 6.45 1.19
C TYR A 52 -4.20 5.33 0.62
N VAL A 53 -5.47 5.28 1.02
CA VAL A 53 -6.45 4.29 0.58
C VAL A 53 -7.55 4.98 -0.20
N ARG A 54 -7.89 4.45 -1.37
CA ARG A 54 -9.02 4.91 -2.17
C ARG A 54 -10.30 4.25 -1.66
N THR A 55 -11.29 5.09 -1.34
CA THR A 55 -12.63 4.66 -0.97
C THR A 55 -13.66 5.36 -1.87
N PRO A 56 -14.90 4.84 -1.97
CA PRO A 56 -15.96 5.51 -2.75
C PRO A 56 -16.24 6.95 -2.27
N ASP A 57 -16.05 7.23 -0.97
CA ASP A 57 -16.21 8.56 -0.36
C ASP A 57 -14.98 9.47 -0.54
N GLY A 58 -13.89 8.96 -1.10
CA GLY A 58 -12.66 9.70 -1.36
C GLY A 58 -11.40 9.01 -0.86
N ASN A 59 -10.29 9.75 -0.86
CA ASN A 59 -8.97 9.26 -0.50
C ASN A 59 -8.74 9.41 1.01
N ILE A 60 -8.43 8.31 1.70
CA ILE A 60 -8.21 8.25 3.14
C ILE A 60 -6.71 8.12 3.40
N LYS A 61 -6.16 9.07 4.15
CA LYS A 61 -4.81 8.93 4.72
C LYS A 61 -4.83 7.94 5.88
N ILE A 62 -3.97 6.92 5.79
CA ILE A 62 -3.69 5.97 6.86
C ILE A 62 -2.38 6.35 7.54
N ASP A 63 -2.44 6.47 8.86
CA ASP A 63 -1.29 6.76 9.70
C ASP A 63 -0.59 5.43 10.04
N GLY A 64 0.61 5.24 9.47
CA GLY A 64 1.41 4.04 9.64
C GLY A 64 1.05 2.92 8.66
N LYS A 65 0.28 1.93 9.11
CA LYS A 65 0.04 0.68 8.36
C LYS A 65 -1.38 0.15 8.49
N LEU A 66 -1.76 -0.68 7.53
CA LEU A 66 -2.95 -1.52 7.57
C LEU A 66 -2.61 -2.90 8.13
N ILE A 67 -3.49 -3.43 8.97
CA ILE A 67 -3.38 -4.74 9.61
C ILE A 67 -4.62 -5.54 9.25
N CYS A 68 -4.40 -6.74 8.73
CA CYS A 68 -5.47 -7.67 8.42
C CYS A 68 -5.88 -8.45 9.67
N ASN A 69 -7.15 -8.35 10.04
CA ASN A 69 -7.76 -9.16 11.10
C ASN A 69 -9.03 -9.81 10.59
N GLY A 70 -9.04 -11.15 10.48
CA GLY A 70 -10.23 -11.93 10.15
C GLY A 70 -10.94 -11.51 8.85
N GLY A 71 -10.17 -11.11 7.82
CA GLY A 71 -10.71 -10.70 6.52
C GLY A 71 -10.97 -9.20 6.37
N THR A 72 -10.74 -8.43 7.44
CA THR A 72 -10.89 -6.96 7.43
C THR A 72 -9.54 -6.28 7.64
N TRP A 73 -9.17 -5.41 6.71
CA TRP A 73 -8.06 -4.47 6.85
C TRP A 73 -8.45 -3.35 7.82
N THR A 74 -7.59 -3.11 8.80
CA THR A 74 -7.77 -2.10 9.84
C THR A 74 -6.57 -1.16 9.88
N GLY A 75 -6.80 0.14 10.04
CA GLY A 75 -5.73 1.13 10.15
C GLY A 75 -6.19 2.37 10.90
N THR A 76 -5.27 3.29 11.16
CA THR A 76 -5.58 4.56 11.84
C THR A 76 -5.81 5.64 10.79
N LYS A 77 -6.94 6.34 10.81
CA LYS A 77 -7.22 7.51 9.93
C LYS A 77 -7.54 8.73 10.77
N ASN A 78 -6.76 9.81 10.69
CA ASN A 78 -7.05 11.11 11.32
C ASN A 78 -7.69 11.03 12.74
N GLY A 79 -7.11 10.23 13.64
CA GLY A 79 -7.59 10.01 15.01
C GLY A 79 -8.73 9.00 15.20
N GLY A 80 -9.19 8.35 14.13
CA GLY A 80 -10.18 7.27 14.13
C GLY A 80 -9.65 5.97 13.52
N VAL A 81 -10.53 4.97 13.41
CA VAL A 81 -10.21 3.66 12.84
C VAL A 81 -10.77 3.59 11.42
N PHE A 82 -9.94 3.11 10.50
CA PHE A 82 -10.33 2.68 9.16
C PHE A 82 -10.54 1.17 9.17
N THR A 83 -11.61 0.69 8.54
CA THR A 83 -11.91 -0.73 8.39
C THR A 83 -12.44 -1.00 6.98
N ALA A 84 -11.88 -1.95 6.25
CA ALA A 84 -12.39 -2.36 4.92
C ALA A 84 -12.02 -3.81 4.59
N THR A 85 -12.84 -4.50 3.81
CA THR A 85 -12.56 -5.87 3.34
C THR A 85 -11.71 -5.89 2.07
N SER A 86 -11.84 -4.84 1.26
CA SER A 86 -11.07 -4.62 0.03
C SER A 86 -10.45 -3.23 0.12
N VAL A 87 -9.17 -3.14 -0.19
CA VAL A 87 -8.40 -1.90 -0.07
C VAL A 87 -7.65 -1.70 -1.37
N SER A 88 -7.84 -0.53 -1.98
CA SER A 88 -6.96 -0.03 -3.04
C SER A 88 -6.10 1.07 -2.43
N ALA A 89 -4.77 0.92 -2.44
CA ALA A 89 -3.87 1.83 -1.73
C ALA A 89 -2.65 2.25 -2.54
N THR A 90 -2.02 3.34 -2.12
CA THR A 90 -0.73 3.78 -2.64
C THR A 90 0.06 4.50 -1.56
N CYS A 91 1.34 4.70 -1.81
CA CYS A 91 2.20 5.48 -0.93
C CYS A 91 2.35 6.87 -1.51
N ASN A 92 2.22 7.89 -0.67
CA ASN A 92 2.63 9.24 -1.06
C ASN A 92 4.11 9.40 -0.78
N ALA A 93 4.89 9.12 -1.81
CA ALA A 93 6.33 9.31 -1.88
C ALA A 93 6.60 10.71 -2.45
N PRO A 94 6.70 11.78 -1.63
CA PRO A 94 7.22 13.02 -2.17
C PRO A 94 8.59 12.69 -2.78
N CYS A 95 8.84 13.07 -4.04
CA CYS A 95 10.17 12.87 -4.61
C CYS A 95 11.13 13.63 -3.73
N ASN A 96 11.83 12.90 -2.87
CA ASN A 96 12.62 13.52 -1.84
C ASN A 96 13.91 13.96 -2.53
N GLY A 97 13.89 15.17 -3.09
CA GLY A 97 15.00 15.83 -3.76
C GLY A 97 15.91 14.86 -4.51
N VAL A 98 15.51 14.44 -5.71
CA VAL A 98 16.54 14.09 -6.68
C VAL A 98 17.40 15.34 -6.81
N THR A 99 18.61 15.34 -6.24
CA THR A 99 19.69 16.00 -6.98
C THR A 99 19.60 15.35 -8.37
N PRO A 100 19.30 16.10 -9.43
CA PRO A 100 19.19 15.50 -10.75
C PRO A 100 20.55 14.92 -11.09
N THR A 101 20.74 13.63 -10.84
CA THR A 101 21.79 12.85 -11.48
C THR A 101 21.16 12.43 -12.79
N ASP A 102 21.40 13.29 -13.78
CA ASP A 102 21.25 13.06 -15.20
C ASP A 102 21.63 11.61 -15.54
N GLU A 103 20.72 10.64 -15.47
CA GLU A 103 20.95 9.32 -16.08
C GLU A 103 19.77 8.35 -16.17
N VAL A 104 18.69 8.43 -15.38
CA VAL A 104 17.55 7.51 -15.60
C VAL A 104 16.21 8.16 -15.27
N CYS A 105 15.55 8.70 -16.29
CA CYS A 105 14.13 9.01 -16.26
C CYS A 105 13.49 8.43 -17.55
N PRO A 106 12.94 7.19 -17.54
CA PRO A 106 12.13 6.74 -18.64
C PRO A 106 10.79 7.50 -18.58
N THR A 107 10.69 8.54 -19.40
CA THR A 107 9.47 9.12 -19.98
C THR A 107 8.16 9.02 -19.17
N SER A 108 7.68 10.21 -18.76
CA SER A 108 6.30 10.54 -18.34
C SER A 108 5.89 10.26 -16.89
N GLY A 109 6.65 10.81 -15.96
CA GLY A 109 6.20 11.08 -14.59
C GLY A 109 6.97 12.27 -14.04
N THR A 110 6.63 13.47 -14.50
CA THR A 110 7.32 14.70 -14.11
C THR A 110 7.14 14.97 -12.63
N CYS A 111 8.19 14.68 -11.86
CA CYS A 111 8.35 15.30 -10.57
C CYS A 111 8.78 16.75 -10.79
N ASN A 112 7.83 17.67 -10.70
CA ASN A 112 8.10 19.10 -10.93
C ASN A 112 8.85 19.69 -9.72
N SER A 113 10.04 20.23 -9.99
CA SER A 113 10.81 21.14 -9.15
C SER A 113 10.25 22.56 -9.19
#